data_AF-A0A227J7M7-F1
#
_entry.id   AF-A0A227J7M7-F1
#
_cell.length_a   1.000
_cell.length_b   1.000
_cell.length_c   1.000
_cell.angle_alpha   90.00
_cell.angle_beta   90.00
_cell.angle_gamma   90.00
#
_symmetry.space_group_name_H-M   'P 1'
#
loop_
_entity.id
_entity.type
_entity.pdbx_description
1 polymer ?
#
loop_
_entity_poly.entity_id
_entity_poly.type
_entity_poly.pdbx_seq_one_letter_code
_entity_poly.pdbx_strand_id
1 'polypeptide(L)'
;GFDNRLRQPRKKISETRPQPHKEIKRTPMREVIALLIQNPSYAQMVPDLSSVRDLSIPGLSLFADVLDKCQAHPHINTGQLLEHWRNSQNEALLSRLASWDIPLDEDNQEEIFLDSLDKIIAQCVEKQIENLQAKARS
;
A
#
# COMPACT_ATOMS: atom_id res chain seq x y z
N GLY A 1 -36.04 -54.37 17.72
CA GLY A 1 -36.26 -52.92 17.86
C GLY A 1 -34.94 -52.27 18.17
N PHE A 2 -34.52 -51.37 17.28
CA PHE A 2 -33.54 -50.28 17.46
C PHE A 2 -32.06 -50.64 17.69
N ASP A 3 -31.35 -50.83 16.57
CA ASP A 3 -30.01 -50.28 16.38
C ASP A 3 -30.08 -48.74 16.44
N ASN A 4 -29.19 -48.07 17.19
CA ASN A 4 -28.52 -46.90 16.62
C ASN A 4 -27.19 -46.56 17.32
N ARG A 5 -26.25 -46.17 16.45
CA ARG A 5 -24.83 -45.93 16.65
C ARG A 5 -24.55 -44.50 17.15
N LEU A 6 -23.26 -44.29 17.42
CA LEU A 6 -22.49 -43.04 17.32
C LEU A 6 -22.19 -42.31 18.65
N ARG A 7 -21.08 -42.71 19.29
CA ARG A 7 -20.22 -41.78 20.01
C ARG A 7 -19.42 -40.98 18.98
N GLN A 8 -19.74 -39.70 18.80
CA GLN A 8 -18.88 -38.77 18.05
C GLN A 8 -17.89 -38.10 19.01
N PRO A 9 -16.59 -38.01 18.68
CA PRO A 9 -15.65 -37.20 19.45
C PRO A 9 -15.86 -35.72 19.14
N ARG A 10 -16.04 -34.93 20.21
CA ARG A 10 -16.17 -33.47 20.18
C ARG A 10 -14.91 -32.86 19.52
N LYS A 11 -15.04 -32.33 18.30
CA LYS A 11 -13.98 -31.53 17.65
C LYS A 11 -13.68 -30.32 18.52
N LYS A 12 -12.44 -30.22 19.02
CA LYS A 12 -11.91 -28.99 19.63
C LYS A 12 -11.83 -27.94 18.54
N ILE A 13 -12.66 -26.91 18.63
CA ILE A 13 -12.52 -25.69 17.84
C ILE A 13 -11.25 -25.03 18.37
N SER A 14 -10.18 -25.07 17.59
CA SER A 14 -8.97 -24.30 17.85
C SER A 14 -9.31 -22.82 17.67
N GLU A 15 -9.48 -22.12 18.79
CA GLU A 15 -9.49 -20.66 18.84
C GLU A 15 -8.12 -20.17 18.34
N THR A 16 -8.03 -19.85 17.05
CA THR A 16 -6.92 -19.06 16.50
C THR A 16 -7.00 -17.69 17.14
N ARG A 17 -6.26 -17.50 18.24
CA ARG A 17 -5.95 -16.17 18.77
C ARG A 17 -5.44 -15.31 17.62
N PRO A 18 -6.01 -14.11 17.37
CA PRO A 18 -5.45 -13.19 16.40
C PRO A 18 -4.02 -12.89 16.83
N GLN A 19 -3.06 -13.23 15.97
CA GLN A 19 -1.66 -12.89 16.21
C GLN A 19 -1.56 -11.37 16.33
N PRO A 20 -0.73 -10.83 17.25
CA PRO A 20 -0.53 -9.40 17.35
C PRO A 20 -0.12 -8.88 15.97
N HIS A 21 -0.94 -8.01 15.38
CA HIS A 21 -0.65 -7.43 14.08
C HIS A 21 0.73 -6.75 14.18
N LYS A 22 1.72 -7.26 13.46
CA LYS A 22 3.03 -6.60 13.33
C LYS A 22 2.79 -5.15 12.96
N GLU A 23 3.26 -4.24 13.81
CA GLU A 23 3.15 -2.80 13.58
C GLU A 23 3.67 -2.45 12.19
N ILE A 24 2.96 -1.54 11.51
CA ILE A 24 3.38 -1.06 10.20
C ILE A 24 4.61 -0.20 10.42
N LYS A 25 5.79 -0.72 10.07
CA LYS A 25 7.02 0.09 10.02
C LYS A 25 6.77 1.32 9.15
N ARG A 26 7.00 2.51 9.72
CA ARG A 26 6.95 3.78 8.99
C ARG A 26 8.07 3.89 7.98
N THR A 27 7.70 4.11 6.73
CA THR A 27 8.60 4.45 5.63
C THR A 27 7.87 5.44 4.71
N PRO A 28 8.57 6.36 4.02
CA PRO A 28 7.93 7.32 3.13
C PRO A 28 7.02 6.65 2.09
N MET A 29 7.46 5.51 1.53
CA MET A 29 6.66 4.76 0.55
C MET A 29 5.30 4.28 1.11
N ARG A 30 5.27 3.86 2.38
CA ARG A 30 4.03 3.38 3.00
C ARG A 30 3.12 4.52 3.39
N GLU A 31 3.69 5.63 3.85
CA GLU A 31 2.94 6.85 4.16
C GLU A 31 2.26 7.40 2.89
N VAL A 32 3.01 7.54 1.79
CA VAL A 32 2.47 7.99 0.49
C VAL A 32 1.35 7.07 0.00
N ILE A 33 1.56 5.74 0.01
CA ILE A 33 0.53 4.79 -0.43
C ILE A 33 -0.70 4.84 0.49
N ALA A 34 -0.50 4.88 1.81
CA ALA A 34 -1.60 4.94 2.77
C ALA A 34 -2.43 6.22 2.59
N LEU A 35 -1.78 7.38 2.58
CA LEU A 35 -2.41 8.68 2.43
C LEU A 35 -3.11 8.83 1.08
N LEU A 36 -2.54 8.29 0.00
CA LEU A 36 -3.18 8.28 -1.32
C LEU A 36 -4.44 7.39 -1.35
N ILE A 37 -4.42 6.24 -0.68
CA ILE A 37 -5.60 5.36 -0.61
C ILE A 37 -6.70 5.99 0.24
N GLN A 38 -6.33 6.61 1.35
CA GLN A 38 -7.24 7.32 2.25
C GLN A 38 -7.81 8.59 1.60
N ASN A 39 -7.03 9.26 0.75
CA ASN A 39 -7.39 10.50 0.07
C ASN A 39 -7.07 10.41 -1.43
N PRO A 40 -7.90 9.72 -2.25
CA PRO A 40 -7.61 9.51 -3.68
C PRO A 40 -7.39 10.78 -4.51
N SER A 41 -7.93 11.92 -4.07
CA SER A 41 -7.71 13.23 -4.71
C SER A 41 -6.26 13.70 -4.67
N TYR A 42 -5.43 13.21 -3.75
CA TYR A 42 -4.00 13.55 -3.68
C TYR A 42 -3.23 13.09 -4.92
N ALA A 43 -3.80 12.19 -5.74
CA ALA A 43 -3.26 11.85 -7.05
C ALA A 43 -2.99 13.06 -7.97
N GLN A 44 -3.71 14.17 -7.77
CA GLN A 44 -3.54 15.40 -8.53
C GLN A 44 -2.26 16.18 -8.16
N MET A 45 -1.71 15.93 -6.98
CA MET A 45 -0.48 16.56 -6.48
C MET A 45 0.77 15.81 -6.94
N VAL A 46 0.63 14.58 -7.44
CA VAL A 46 1.76 13.75 -7.85
C VAL A 46 2.25 14.17 -9.24
N PRO A 47 3.54 14.49 -9.40
CA PRO A 47 4.10 14.83 -10.71
C PRO A 47 4.13 13.61 -11.62
N ASP A 48 4.40 13.83 -12.92
CA ASP A 48 4.58 12.72 -13.84
C ASP A 48 5.76 11.82 -13.44
N LEU A 49 5.46 10.54 -13.18
CA LEU A 49 6.43 9.53 -12.79
C LEU A 49 6.92 8.66 -13.97
N SER A 50 6.47 8.93 -15.20
CA SER A 50 6.69 8.06 -16.37
C SER A 50 8.16 7.70 -16.60
N SER A 51 9.10 8.60 -16.30
CA SER A 51 10.54 8.38 -16.48
C SER A 51 11.21 7.54 -15.39
N VAL A 52 10.52 7.33 -14.25
CA VAL A 52 11.06 6.66 -13.06
C VAL A 52 10.28 5.40 -12.66
N ARG A 53 9.14 5.11 -13.31
CA ARG A 53 8.28 3.95 -13.02
C ARG A 53 9.00 2.60 -13.02
N ASP A 54 10.00 2.43 -13.87
CA ASP A 54 10.74 1.16 -14.03
C ASP A 54 11.93 1.03 -13.07
N LEU A 55 12.14 1.99 -12.16
CA LEU A 55 13.21 1.91 -11.18
C LEU A 55 12.93 0.80 -10.16
N SER A 56 13.99 0.06 -9.81
CA SER A 56 13.93 -1.00 -8.79
C SER A 56 13.91 -0.41 -7.36
N ILE A 57 12.87 0.37 -7.04
CA ILE A 57 12.63 0.94 -5.70
C ILE A 57 11.49 0.15 -5.03
N PRO A 58 11.69 -0.39 -3.80
CA PRO A 58 10.66 -1.17 -3.12
C PRO A 58 9.36 -0.41 -2.94
N GLY A 59 8.27 -0.95 -3.49
CA GLY A 59 6.93 -0.38 -3.40
C GLY A 59 6.58 0.67 -4.46
N LEU A 60 7.54 1.08 -5.31
CA LEU A 60 7.29 2.08 -6.35
C LEU A 60 6.27 1.59 -7.40
N SER A 61 6.36 0.32 -7.80
CA SER A 61 5.39 -0.28 -8.72
C SER A 61 3.97 -0.28 -8.14
N LEU A 62 3.82 -0.66 -6.86
CA LEU A 62 2.52 -0.61 -6.18
C LEU A 62 2.00 0.82 -6.06
N PHE A 63 2.86 1.78 -5.75
CA PHE A 63 2.48 3.19 -5.71
C PHE A 63 2.00 3.69 -7.07
N ALA A 64 2.71 3.39 -8.15
CA ALA A 64 2.31 3.73 -9.51
C ALA A 64 0.96 3.10 -9.89
N ASP A 65 0.73 1.83 -9.54
CA ASP A 65 -0.54 1.15 -9.79
C ASP A 65 -1.71 1.83 -9.05
N VAL A 66 -1.51 2.24 -7.79
CA VAL A 66 -2.52 2.98 -7.01
C VAL A 66 -2.78 4.34 -7.64
N LEU A 67 -1.73 5.07 -8.00
CA LEU A 67 -1.81 6.37 -8.65
C LEU A 67 -2.60 6.29 -9.96
N ASP A 68 -2.31 5.31 -10.81
CA ASP A 68 -2.97 5.13 -12.09
C ASP A 68 -4.48 4.90 -11.93
N LYS A 69 -4.91 4.16 -10.89
CA LYS A 69 -6.34 3.96 -10.61
C LYS A 69 -7.01 5.23 -10.12
N CYS A 70 -6.34 6.01 -9.26
CA CYS A 70 -6.86 7.31 -8.81
C CYS A 70 -6.97 8.31 -9.97
N GLN A 71 -5.96 8.38 -10.85
CA GLN A 71 -5.98 9.28 -12.02
C GLN A 71 -7.02 8.86 -13.06
N ALA A 72 -7.22 7.55 -13.27
CA ALA A 72 -8.28 7.04 -14.16
C ALA A 72 -9.69 7.30 -13.62
N HIS A 73 -9.84 7.46 -12.31
CA HIS A 73 -11.12 7.68 -11.63
C HIS A 73 -11.05 8.83 -10.62
N PRO A 74 -11.06 10.11 -11.06
CA PRO A 74 -10.80 11.27 -10.19
C PRO A 74 -11.76 11.48 -9.00
N HIS A 75 -12.91 10.80 -9.00
CA HIS A 75 -13.92 10.87 -7.96
C HIS A 75 -14.09 9.53 -7.20
N ILE A 76 -13.13 8.61 -7.35
CA ILE A 76 -13.15 7.33 -6.65
C ILE A 76 -12.96 7.56 -5.16
N ASN A 77 -13.75 6.87 -4.32
CA ASN A 77 -13.52 6.84 -2.88
C ASN A 77 -12.61 5.66 -2.50
N THR A 78 -12.09 5.67 -1.27
CA THR A 78 -11.20 4.63 -0.74
C THR A 78 -11.75 3.21 -0.91
N GLY A 79 -13.04 2.99 -0.60
CA GLY A 79 -13.67 1.67 -0.72
C GLY A 79 -13.72 1.18 -2.17
N GLN A 80 -14.17 2.04 -3.09
CA GLN A 80 -14.19 1.74 -4.53
C GLN A 80 -12.77 1.49 -5.07
N LEU A 81 -11.78 2.24 -4.59
CA LEU A 81 -10.39 2.06 -4.96
C LEU A 81 -9.88 0.67 -4.54
N LEU A 82 -10.17 0.25 -3.30
CA LEU A 82 -9.74 -1.06 -2.79
C LEU A 82 -10.36 -2.25 -3.55
N GLU A 83 -11.56 -2.11 -4.12
CA GLU A 83 -12.17 -3.18 -4.92
C GLU A 83 -11.31 -3.58 -6.13
N HIS A 84 -10.45 -2.69 -6.67
CA HIS A 84 -9.52 -3.04 -7.74
C HIS A 84 -8.47 -4.09 -7.33
N TRP A 85 -8.23 -4.28 -6.02
CA TRP A 85 -7.29 -5.26 -5.49
C TRP A 85 -7.97 -6.41 -4.77
N ARG A 86 -9.30 -6.55 -4.86
CA ARG A 86 -10.02 -7.67 -4.26
C ARG A 86 -9.58 -9.01 -4.84
N ASN A 87 -9.34 -9.98 -3.97
CA ASN A 87 -8.75 -11.28 -4.27
C ASN A 87 -7.33 -11.22 -4.88
N SER A 88 -6.61 -10.10 -4.71
CA SER A 88 -5.22 -9.96 -5.16
C SER A 88 -4.23 -10.16 -4.02
N GLN A 89 -2.97 -10.42 -4.36
CA GLN A 89 -1.88 -10.53 -3.38
C GLN A 89 -1.70 -9.25 -2.52
N ASN A 90 -2.13 -8.09 -3.01
CA ASN A 90 -1.97 -6.81 -2.33
C ASN A 90 -3.19 -6.41 -1.48
N GLU A 91 -4.31 -7.15 -1.54
CA GLU A 91 -5.55 -6.83 -0.84
C GLU A 91 -5.33 -6.58 0.66
N ALA A 92 -4.67 -7.53 1.32
CA ALA A 92 -4.42 -7.47 2.76
C ALA A 92 -3.47 -6.32 3.14
N LEU A 93 -2.50 -5.99 2.27
CA LEU A 93 -1.58 -4.88 2.52
C LEU A 93 -2.31 -3.53 2.37
N LEU A 94 -3.01 -3.33 1.26
CA LEU A 94 -3.70 -2.08 0.95
C LEU A 94 -4.83 -1.81 1.93
N SER A 95 -5.58 -2.84 2.33
CA SER A 95 -6.60 -2.71 3.38
C SER A 95 -6.01 -2.25 4.71
N ARG A 96 -4.84 -2.79 5.08
CA ARG A 96 -4.14 -2.38 6.31
C ARG A 96 -3.59 -0.95 6.22
N LEU A 97 -3.12 -0.52 5.06
CA LEU A 97 -2.65 0.86 4.84
C LEU A 97 -3.83 1.84 4.82
N ALA A 98 -4.97 1.45 4.27
CA ALA A 98 -6.19 2.26 4.26
C ALA A 98 -6.72 2.54 5.67
N SER A 99 -6.60 1.57 6.58
CA SER A 99 -6.99 1.73 7.99
C SER A 99 -5.84 2.19 8.89
N TRP A 100 -4.67 2.51 8.33
CA TRP A 100 -3.52 2.85 9.13
C TRP A 100 -3.65 4.27 9.64
N ASP A 101 -3.86 4.39 10.95
CA ASP A 101 -3.69 5.65 11.65
C ASP A 101 -2.20 5.97 11.71
N ILE A 102 -1.80 6.98 10.95
CA ILE A 102 -0.43 7.46 10.86
C ILE A 102 -0.26 8.42 12.06
N PRO A 103 0.38 8.04 13.18
CA PRO A 103 0.53 8.94 14.34
C PRO A 103 1.13 10.31 13.98
N LEU A 104 0.30 11.34 13.91
CA LEU A 104 0.69 12.67 13.48
C LEU A 104 1.19 13.49 14.67
N ASP A 105 2.31 14.21 14.51
CA ASP A 105 2.69 15.27 15.45
C ASP A 105 1.92 16.57 15.13
N GLU A 106 1.54 16.76 13.85
CA GLU A 106 0.75 17.88 13.34
C GLU A 106 -0.41 17.35 12.48
N ASP A 107 -1.62 17.90 12.64
CA ASP A 107 -2.88 17.46 12.00
C ASP A 107 -2.93 17.70 10.46
N ASN A 108 -1.79 17.69 9.76
CA ASN A 108 -1.71 18.03 8.34
C ASN A 108 -1.30 16.83 7.47
N GLN A 109 -2.27 15.97 7.18
CA GLN A 109 -2.06 14.78 6.33
C GLN A 109 -1.55 15.10 4.93
N GLU A 110 -1.93 16.26 4.36
CA GLU A 110 -1.48 16.70 3.04
C GLU A 110 0.03 17.01 3.03
N GLU A 111 0.53 17.72 4.03
CA GLU A 111 1.96 18.05 4.14
C GLU A 111 2.81 16.81 4.32
N ILE A 112 2.36 15.84 5.12
CA ILE A 112 3.06 14.55 5.24
C ILE A 112 3.06 13.79 3.93
N PHE A 113 1.95 13.84 3.18
CA PHE A 113 1.90 13.23 1.86
C PHE A 113 2.95 13.85 0.93
N LEU A 114 3.04 15.19 0.88
CA LEU A 114 4.01 15.91 0.05
C LEU A 114 5.45 15.65 0.50
N ASP A 115 5.74 15.72 1.80
CA ASP A 115 7.06 15.43 2.36
C ASP A 115 7.54 14.01 2.06
N SER A 116 6.65 13.04 2.21
CA SER A 116 6.98 11.64 1.94
C SER A 116 7.06 11.38 0.44
N LEU A 117 6.28 12.08 -0.39
CA LEU A 117 6.40 12.06 -1.84
C LEU A 117 7.75 12.62 -2.30
N ASP A 118 8.20 13.75 -1.74
CA ASP A 118 9.51 14.36 -2.04
C ASP A 118 10.65 13.40 -1.73
N LYS A 119 10.59 12.70 -0.58
CA LYS A 119 11.56 11.65 -0.23
C LYS A 119 11.56 10.49 -1.23
N ILE A 120 10.41 10.12 -1.80
CA ILE A 120 10.35 9.07 -2.83
C ILE A 120 10.91 9.59 -4.15
N ILE A 121 10.61 10.82 -4.55
CA ILE A 121 11.13 11.42 -5.78
C ILE A 121 12.65 11.55 -5.71
N ALA A 122 13.20 12.00 -4.57
CA ALA A 122 14.64 12.08 -4.35
C ALA A 122 15.32 10.71 -4.54
N GLN A 123 14.76 9.64 -3.95
CA GLN A 123 15.25 8.26 -4.15
C GLN A 123 15.17 7.81 -5.61
N CYS A 124 14.13 8.21 -6.35
CA CYS A 124 14.01 7.92 -7.78
C CYS A 124 15.11 8.62 -8.58
N VAL A 125 15.36 9.90 -8.31
CA VAL A 125 16.41 10.67 -8.98
C VAL A 125 17.79 10.07 -8.71
N GLU A 126 18.11 9.79 -7.45
CA GLU A 126 19.38 9.13 -7.07
C GLU A 126 19.56 7.80 -7.80
N LYS A 127 18.51 6.96 -7.82
CA LYS A 127 18.60 5.65 -8.47
C LYS A 127 18.75 5.75 -9.98
N GLN A 128 18.09 6.72 -10.60
CA GLN A 128 18.24 6.97 -12.03
C GLN A 128 19.65 7.44 -12.38
N ILE A 129 20.24 8.31 -11.55
CA ILE A 129 21.64 8.75 -11.71
C ILE A 129 22.59 7.55 -11.61
N GLU A 130 22.42 6.68 -10.61
CA GLU A 130 23.23 5.46 -10.47
C GLU A 130 23.16 4.58 -11.73
N ASN A 131 21.95 4.33 -12.24
CA ASN A 131 21.74 3.49 -13.42
C ASN A 131 22.40 4.08 -14.67
N LEU A 132 22.28 5.40 -14.87
CA LEU A 132 22.91 6.10 -15.99
C LEU A 132 24.44 6.08 -15.89
N GLN A 133 24.99 6.26 -14.69
CA GLN A 133 26.43 6.16 -14.45
C GLN A 133 26.96 4.75 -14.70
N ALA A 134 26.23 3.71 -14.27
CA ALA A 134 26.59 2.32 -14.51
C ALA A 134 26.57 1.99 -16.02
N LYS A 135 25.56 2.49 -16.74
CA LYS A 135 25.45 2.31 -18.20
C LYS A 135 26.59 3.00 -18.96
N ALA A 136 27.05 4.16 -18.51
CA ALA A 136 28.17 4.87 -19.13
C ALA A 136 29.53 4.20 -18.89
N ARG A 137 29.65 3.35 -17.86
CA ARG A 137 30.87 2.59 -17.53
C ARG A 137 30.91 1.20 -18.16
N SER A 138 29.81 0.75 -18.77
CA SER A 138 29.66 -0.54 -19.45
C SER A 138 29.90 -0.39 -20.94
#